data_AF-A0A060C2T1-F1
#
_entry.id   AF-A0A060C2T1-F1
#
_cell.length_a   1.000
_cell.length_b   1.000
_cell.length_c   1.000
_cell.angle_alpha   90.00
_cell.angle_beta   90.00
_cell.angle_gamma   90.00
#
_symmetry.space_group_name_H-M   'P 1'
#
loop_
_entity.id
_entity.type
_entity.pdbx_description
1 polymer ?
#
loop_
_entity_poly.entity_id
_entity_poly.type
_entity_poly.pdbx_seq_one_letter_code
_entity_poly.pdbx_strand_id
1 'polypeptide(L)'
;MAAAGMPDGSYQLGPQAVTVSGGIARLSGGDSIAGGTAHLLDCVRVAVERAGISLVDAVHMASAQGARILGDPEIGSLRAGCRADVVAVDDHLHPVAVWRRGTPVL
;
A
#
# COMPACT_ATOMS: atom_id res chain seq x y z
N MET A 1 -0.07 5.73 -7.84
CA MET A 1 -0.75 5.86 -9.15
C MET A 1 -2.19 6.31 -8.88
N ALA A 2 -2.81 7.09 -9.78
CA ALA A 2 -4.22 7.48 -9.65
C ALA A 2 -5.20 6.29 -9.54
N ALA A 3 -4.88 5.14 -10.14
CA ALA A 3 -5.74 3.95 -10.10
C ALA A 3 -5.40 2.97 -8.97
N ALA A 4 -4.49 3.31 -8.05
CA ALA A 4 -4.20 2.46 -6.90
C ALA A 4 -5.45 2.38 -6.00
N GLY A 5 -5.93 1.15 -5.76
CA GLY A 5 -7.13 0.88 -4.99
C GLY A 5 -8.45 1.21 -5.68
N MET A 6 -8.42 1.56 -6.96
CA MET A 6 -9.59 2.00 -7.71
C MET A 6 -10.15 0.87 -8.60
N PRO A 7 -11.45 0.90 -8.95
CA PRO A 7 -12.04 -0.09 -9.86
C PRO A 7 -11.46 -0.01 -11.28
N ASP A 8 -11.78 -1.01 -12.12
CA ASP A 8 -11.47 -0.96 -13.55
C ASP A 8 -12.03 0.30 -14.21
N GLY A 9 -11.31 0.85 -15.19
CA GLY A 9 -11.71 2.09 -15.85
C GLY A 9 -10.57 2.84 -16.52
N SER A 10 -10.85 4.09 -16.91
CA SER A 10 -9.89 4.98 -17.57
C SER A 10 -9.33 6.00 -16.58
N TYR A 11 -8.01 6.13 -16.57
CA TYR A 11 -7.25 6.97 -15.64
C TYR A 11 -6.16 7.75 -16.37
N GLN A 12 -5.55 8.70 -15.65
CA GLN A 12 -4.45 9.50 -16.15
C GLN A 12 -3.22 9.32 -15.25
N LEU A 13 -2.06 9.07 -15.85
CA LEU A 13 -0.76 9.04 -15.17
C LEU A 13 0.16 10.10 -15.77
N GLY A 14 0.20 11.28 -15.16
CA GLY A 14 0.86 12.44 -15.75
C GLY A 14 0.23 12.78 -17.12
N PRO A 15 1.00 12.87 -18.22
CA PRO A 15 0.43 13.11 -19.54
C PRO A 15 -0.13 11.85 -20.22
N GLN A 16 0.03 10.66 -19.62
CA GLN A 16 -0.31 9.39 -20.27
C GLN A 16 -1.71 8.90 -19.88
N ALA A 17 -2.49 8.46 -20.87
CA ALA A 17 -3.76 7.77 -20.66
C ALA A 17 -3.53 6.30 -20.26
N VAL A 18 -4.28 5.85 -19.26
CA VAL A 18 -4.19 4.51 -18.67
C VAL A 18 -5.56 3.84 -18.67
N THR A 19 -5.60 2.57 -19.07
CA THR A 19 -6.76 1.70 -18.94
C THR A 19 -6.46 0.63 -17.90
N VAL A 20 -7.36 0.46 -16.95
CA VAL A 20 -7.33 -0.62 -15.97
C VAL A 20 -8.40 -1.64 -16.32
N SER A 21 -7.99 -2.89 -16.49
CA SER A 21 -8.89 -4.02 -16.72
C SER A 21 -8.39 -5.24 -15.95
N GLY A 22 -9.29 -5.90 -15.22
CA GLY A 22 -8.95 -6.99 -14.31
C GLY A 22 -7.95 -6.56 -13.23
N GLY A 23 -8.00 -5.29 -12.79
CA GLY A 23 -7.02 -4.72 -11.87
C GLY A 23 -5.63 -4.51 -12.46
N ILE A 24 -5.39 -4.72 -13.76
CA ILE A 24 -4.08 -4.49 -14.40
C ILE A 24 -4.11 -3.15 -15.12
N ALA A 25 -3.26 -2.21 -14.69
CA ALA A 25 -3.12 -0.90 -15.32
C ALA A 25 -2.13 -0.94 -16.49
N ARG A 26 -2.58 -0.52 -17.68
CA ARG A 26 -1.76 -0.43 -18.90
C ARG A 26 -1.93 0.93 -19.60
N LEU A 27 -0.91 1.38 -20.31
CA LEU A 27 -1.03 2.57 -21.16
C LEU A 27 -2.05 2.32 -22.28
N SER A 28 -3.04 3.21 -22.47
CA SER A 28 -4.16 2.96 -23.39
C SER A 28 -3.75 2.84 -24.87
N GLY A 29 -2.55 3.28 -25.23
CA GLY A 29 -1.99 3.18 -26.58
C GLY A 29 -1.09 1.95 -26.82
N GLY A 30 -0.99 1.02 -25.88
CA GLY A 30 -0.11 -0.14 -25.99
C GLY A 30 -0.34 -1.17 -24.88
N ASP A 31 0.65 -2.02 -24.65
CA ASP A 31 0.55 -3.11 -23.66
C ASP A 31 1.50 -2.91 -22.45
N SER A 32 2.14 -1.75 -22.34
CA SER A 32 3.05 -1.45 -21.23
C SER A 32 2.29 -1.30 -19.91
N ILE A 33 2.78 -1.96 -18.85
CA ILE A 33 2.26 -1.77 -17.49
C ILE A 33 2.48 -0.32 -17.06
N ALA A 34 1.41 0.31 -16.56
CA ALA A 34 1.44 1.70 -16.12
C ALA A 34 1.70 1.85 -14.60
N GLY A 35 1.92 0.74 -13.88
CA GLY A 35 2.16 0.68 -12.43
C GLY A 35 1.18 -0.25 -11.71
N GLY A 36 1.28 -0.34 -10.39
CA GLY A 36 0.42 -1.19 -9.57
C GLY A 36 -0.90 -0.53 -9.16
N THR A 37 -1.95 -1.34 -9.08
CA THR A 37 -3.32 -0.96 -8.63
C THR A 37 -3.63 -1.44 -7.21
N ALA A 38 -2.73 -2.20 -6.58
CA ALA A 38 -2.94 -2.76 -5.24
C ALA A 38 -2.84 -1.69 -4.14
N HIS A 39 -3.60 -1.88 -3.05
CA HIS A 39 -3.30 -1.23 -1.78
C HIS A 39 -2.07 -1.89 -1.14
N LEU A 40 -1.39 -1.17 -0.25
CA LEU A 40 -0.24 -1.73 0.47
C LEU A 40 -0.63 -2.96 1.31
N LEU A 41 -1.82 -2.97 1.94
CA LEU A 41 -2.32 -4.13 2.68
C LEU A 41 -2.61 -5.34 1.77
N ASP A 42 -2.99 -5.13 0.51
CA ASP A 42 -3.12 -6.23 -0.46
C ASP A 42 -1.76 -6.89 -0.69
N CYS A 43 -0.70 -6.08 -0.81
CA CYS A 43 0.67 -6.57 -0.94
C CYS A 43 1.13 -7.35 0.30
N VAL A 44 0.81 -6.88 1.51
CA VAL A 44 1.12 -7.59 2.77
C VAL A 44 0.42 -8.95 2.80
N ARG A 45 -0.87 -9.01 2.45
CA ARG A 45 -1.62 -10.28 2.37
C ARG A 45 -1.00 -11.24 1.37
N VAL A 46 -0.69 -10.78 0.16
CA VAL A 46 -0.02 -11.62 -0.86
C VAL A 46 1.33 -12.13 -0.35
N ALA A 47 2.12 -11.29 0.32
CA ALA A 47 3.41 -11.68 0.87
C ALA A 47 3.27 -12.82 1.90
N VAL A 48 2.28 -12.72 2.79
CA VAL A 48 2.05 -13.73 3.84
C VAL A 48 1.41 -14.99 3.26
N GLU A 49 0.28 -14.86 2.59
CA GLU A 49 -0.58 -15.99 2.20
C GLU A 49 -0.04 -16.74 0.98
N ARG A 50 0.60 -16.04 0.04
CA ARG A 50 1.03 -16.63 -1.24
C ARG A 50 2.53 -16.82 -1.35
N ALA A 51 3.32 -15.91 -0.76
CA ALA A 51 4.77 -16.00 -0.81
C ALA A 51 5.39 -16.66 0.45
N GLY A 52 4.59 -16.96 1.47
CA GLY A 52 5.04 -17.65 2.68
C GLY A 52 5.97 -16.82 3.57
N ILE A 53 5.94 -15.49 3.43
CA ILE A 53 6.72 -14.57 4.25
C ILE A 53 6.03 -14.44 5.61
N SER A 54 6.80 -14.41 6.71
CA SER A 54 6.21 -14.24 8.03
C SER A 54 5.48 -12.89 8.13
N LEU A 55 4.40 -12.83 8.91
CA LEU A 55 3.64 -11.58 9.10
C LEU A 55 4.54 -10.44 9.60
N VAL A 56 5.45 -10.75 10.55
CA VAL A 56 6.38 -9.77 11.11
C VAL A 56 7.29 -9.19 10.03
N ASP A 57 7.86 -10.03 9.17
CA ASP A 57 8.73 -9.57 8.08
C ASP A 57 7.95 -8.77 7.03
N ALA A 58 6.73 -9.21 6.70
CA ALA A 58 5.86 -8.50 5.77
C ALA A 58 5.49 -7.09 6.28
N VAL A 59 5.14 -6.97 7.57
CA VAL A 59 4.88 -5.69 8.23
C VAL A 59 6.15 -4.83 8.27
N HIS A 60 7.32 -5.41 8.59
CA HIS A 60 8.58 -4.68 8.58
C HIS A 60 8.89 -4.10 7.19
N MET A 61 8.72 -4.90 6.12
CA MET A 61 8.88 -4.44 4.73
C MET A 61 7.91 -3.31 4.37
N ALA A 62 6.66 -3.39 4.83
CA ALA A 62 5.62 -2.41 4.53
C ALA A 62 5.72 -1.11 5.37
N SER A 63 6.53 -1.08 6.43
CA SER A 63 6.59 0.05 7.38
C SER A 63 8.03 0.50 7.66
N ALA A 64 8.71 -0.13 8.62
CA ALA A 64 10.03 0.22 9.12
C ALA A 64 11.08 0.31 8.01
N GLN A 65 11.01 -0.57 7.01
CA GLN A 65 11.92 -0.56 5.88
C GLN A 65 11.87 0.75 5.09
N GLY A 66 10.66 1.24 4.79
CA GLY A 66 10.46 2.50 4.08
C GLY A 66 10.94 3.69 4.90
N ALA A 67 10.62 3.72 6.19
CA ALA A 67 11.08 4.75 7.12
C ALA A 67 12.62 4.85 7.15
N ARG A 68 13.29 3.70 7.21
CA ARG A 68 14.75 3.60 7.16
C ARG A 68 15.34 4.12 5.86
N ILE A 69 14.74 3.79 4.72
CA ILE A 69 15.17 4.29 3.40
C ILE A 69 15.02 5.81 3.31
N LEU A 70 13.94 6.36 3.87
CA LEU A 70 13.69 7.79 3.92
C LEU A 70 14.54 8.53 4.96
N GLY A 71 15.15 7.81 5.90
CA GLY A 71 15.93 8.40 7.00
C GLY A 71 15.08 9.13 8.04
N ASP A 72 13.77 8.84 8.13
CA ASP A 72 12.87 9.44 9.12
C ASP A 72 12.66 8.46 10.30
N PRO A 73 13.30 8.69 11.46
CA PRO A 73 13.19 7.80 12.62
C PRO A 73 11.86 7.95 13.37
N GLU A 74 11.03 8.92 13.02
CA GLU A 74 9.74 9.16 13.67
C GLU A 74 8.62 8.30 13.10
N ILE A 75 8.81 7.60 11.97
CA ILE A 75 7.75 6.83 11.28
C ILE A 75 8.11 5.34 11.13
N GLY A 76 7.11 4.53 10.77
CA GLY A 76 7.30 3.11 10.44
C GLY A 76 7.55 2.18 11.63
N SER A 77 7.40 2.65 12.87
CA SER A 77 7.53 1.84 14.08
C SER A 77 6.55 2.27 15.16
N LEU A 78 5.94 1.31 15.85
CA LEU A 78 5.08 1.57 17.00
C LEU A 78 5.96 1.57 18.28
N ARG A 79 6.54 2.72 18.58
CA ARG A 79 7.42 2.94 19.74
C ARG A 79 7.21 4.35 20.29
N ALA A 80 7.39 4.52 21.60
CA ALA A 80 7.37 5.85 22.22
C ALA A 80 8.34 6.81 21.51
N GLY A 81 7.83 8.01 21.18
CA GLY A 81 8.55 9.03 20.42
C GLY A 81 8.36 8.97 18.90
N CYS A 82 7.78 7.90 18.34
CA CYS A 82 7.35 7.86 16.94
C CYS A 82 5.96 8.50 16.77
N ARG A 83 5.64 8.94 15.55
CA ARG A 83 4.31 9.40 15.17
C ARG A 83 3.31 8.27 15.34
N ALA A 84 2.12 8.61 15.84
CA ALA A 84 1.00 7.69 15.95
C ALA A 84 0.30 7.48 14.58
N ASP A 85 1.07 7.05 13.59
CA ASP A 85 0.58 6.57 12.30
C ASP A 85 0.39 5.05 12.42
N VAL A 86 -0.87 4.62 12.58
CA VAL A 86 -1.22 3.23 12.93
C VAL A 86 -2.35 2.74 12.05
N VAL A 87 -2.23 1.50 11.59
CA VAL A 87 -3.32 0.76 10.95
C VAL A 87 -3.60 -0.45 11.83
N ALA A 88 -4.81 -0.52 12.36
CA ALA A 88 -5.31 -1.74 13.02
C ALA A 88 -6.04 -2.58 11.98
N VAL A 89 -5.83 -3.90 12.04
CA VAL A 89 -6.42 -4.86 11.12
C VAL A 89 -7.09 -6.02 11.86
N ASP A 90 -8.00 -6.72 11.19
CA ASP A 90 -8.56 -7.99 11.65
C ASP A 90 -7.62 -9.19 11.35
N ASP A 91 -8.05 -10.41 11.68
CA ASP A 91 -7.29 -11.65 11.45
C ASP A 91 -7.07 -11.96 9.97
N HIS A 92 -7.80 -11.31 9.07
CA HIS A 92 -7.66 -11.40 7.62
C HIS A 92 -6.91 -10.20 7.02
N LEU A 93 -6.28 -9.40 7.87
CA LEU A 93 -5.54 -8.19 7.52
C LEU A 93 -6.39 -7.13 6.79
N HIS A 94 -7.71 -7.12 7.00
CA HIS A 94 -8.56 -6.00 6.59
C HIS A 94 -8.43 -4.84 7.57
N PRO A 95 -8.33 -3.59 7.11
CA PRO A 95 -8.25 -2.43 7.99
C PRO A 95 -9.56 -2.27 8.78
N VAL A 96 -9.44 -2.19 10.10
CA VAL A 96 -10.56 -1.89 11.02
C VAL A 96 -10.52 -0.46 11.54
N ALA A 97 -9.34 0.16 11.63
CA ALA A 97 -9.17 1.55 12.00
C ALA A 97 -7.82 2.08 11.51
N VAL A 98 -7.77 3.37 11.17
CA VAL A 98 -6.54 4.04 10.75
C VAL A 98 -6.39 5.34 11.52
N TRP A 99 -5.22 5.54 12.11
CA TRP A 99 -4.80 6.79 12.74
C TRP A 99 -3.67 7.40 11.94
N ARG A 100 -3.76 8.69 11.69
CA ARG A 100 -2.69 9.51 11.13
C ARG A 100 -2.30 10.56 12.16
N ARG A 101 -1.08 10.48 12.68
CA ARG A 101 -0.55 11.34 13.76
C ARG A 101 -1.49 11.39 14.96
N GLY A 102 -2.08 10.26 15.31
CA GLY A 102 -3.02 10.11 16.43
C GLY A 102 -4.47 10.50 16.14
N THR A 103 -4.77 11.05 14.95
CA THR A 103 -6.15 11.38 14.56
C THR A 103 -6.76 10.22 13.76
N PRO A 104 -7.95 9.71 14.12
CA PRO A 104 -8.67 8.74 13.30
C PRO A 104 -8.99 9.29 11.91
N VAL A 105 -8.77 8.50 10.86
CA VAL A 105 -9.05 8.85 9.45
C VAL A 105 -9.85 7.79 8.68
N LEU A 106 -10.13 6.66 9.33
CA LEU A 106 -11.03 5.60 8.89
C LEU A 106 -11.93 5.22 10.06
#